data_AF-A0A8S9FCP3-F1
#
_entry.id   AF-A0A8S9FCP3-F1
#
_cell.length_a   1.000
_cell.length_b   1.000
_cell.length_c   1.000
_cell.angle_alpha   90.00
_cell.angle_beta   90.00
_cell.angle_gamma   90.00
#
_symmetry.space_group_name_H-M   'P 1'
#
loop_
_entity.id
_entity.type
_entity.pdbx_description
1 polymer ?
#
loop_
_entity_poly.entity_id
_entity_poly.type
_entity_poly.pdbx_seq_one_letter_code
_entity_poly.pdbx_strand_id
1 'polypeptide(L)'
;MLMKVMKKSFPELGLTRKDCVEMSWIESIVYISGFPSQTPTNVLLQGKSAFPKINFKAKSEFVKKPIPESGLKGMFKKFLKEDSPKMIWNPYGGMMAKISESQIPFPHRKGIIFKIQYMTAWPKARSDRTGTSIG
;
A
#
# COMPACT_ATOMS: atom_id res chain seq x y z
N MET A 1 -19.21 3.32 16.27
CA MET A 1 -18.65 1.94 16.36
C MET A 1 -17.12 1.96 16.29
N LEU A 2 -16.52 2.54 15.24
CA LEU A 2 -15.06 2.60 15.05
C LEU A 2 -14.27 3.08 16.27
N MET A 3 -14.63 4.23 16.85
CA MET A 3 -13.90 4.78 18.01
C MET A 3 -13.83 3.83 19.20
N LYS A 4 -14.88 3.04 19.46
CA LYS A 4 -14.88 2.07 20.55
C LYS A 4 -13.92 0.92 20.25
N VAL A 5 -13.89 0.45 19.00
CA VAL A 5 -12.97 -0.62 18.55
C VAL A 5 -11.52 -0.16 18.65
N MET A 6 -11.20 1.03 18.12
CA MET A 6 -9.83 1.54 18.10
C MET A 6 -9.30 1.80 19.51
N LYS A 7 -10.11 2.40 20.40
CA LYS A 7 -9.73 2.58 21.81
C LYS A 7 -9.50 1.26 22.56
N LYS A 8 -10.19 0.19 22.18
CA LYS A 8 -10.06 -1.12 22.83
C LYS A 8 -8.90 -1.94 22.28
N SER A 9 -8.72 -1.94 20.97
CA SER A 9 -7.85 -2.90 20.28
C SER A 9 -6.57 -2.30 19.70
N PHE A 10 -6.52 -0.97 19.52
CA PHE A 10 -5.32 -0.29 19.02
C PHE A 10 -5.23 1.17 19.52
N PRO A 11 -5.21 1.39 20.85
CA PRO A 11 -5.18 2.74 21.43
C PRO A 11 -3.89 3.50 21.10
N GLU A 12 -2.78 2.82 20.84
CA GLU A 12 -1.46 3.39 20.55
C GLU A 12 -1.46 4.24 19.27
N LEU A 13 -2.39 4.00 18.34
CA LEU A 13 -2.55 4.82 17.14
C LEU A 13 -3.05 6.23 17.46
N GLY A 14 -3.73 6.43 18.60
CA GLY A 14 -4.22 7.75 19.01
C GLY A 14 -5.34 8.32 18.13
N LEU A 15 -6.04 7.48 17.35
CA LEU A 15 -7.11 7.92 16.42
C LEU A 15 -8.17 8.76 17.14
N THR A 16 -8.53 9.90 16.54
CA THR A 16 -9.60 10.78 17.00
C THR A 16 -10.74 10.84 15.98
N ARG A 17 -11.88 11.43 16.38
CA ARG A 17 -13.00 11.65 15.44
C ARG A 17 -12.66 12.65 14.33
N LYS A 18 -11.72 13.57 14.56
CA LYS A 18 -11.30 14.58 13.57
C LYS A 18 -10.54 13.95 12.42
N ASP A 19 -9.92 12.79 12.64
CA ASP A 19 -9.19 12.03 11.64
C ASP A 19 -10.12 11.13 10.79
N CYS A 20 -11.39 10.99 11.22
CA CYS A 20 -12.38 10.15 10.55
C CYS A 20 -13.22 10.99 9.60
N VAL A 21 -13.31 10.57 8.34
CA VAL A 21 -14.23 11.14 7.36
C VAL A 21 -15.23 10.05 6.95
N GLU A 22 -16.51 10.28 7.22
CA GLU A 22 -17.58 9.39 6.76
C GLU A 22 -17.93 9.72 5.31
N MET A 23 -18.04 8.67 4.49
CA MET A 23 -18.33 8.77 3.06
C MET A 23 -18.99 7.47 2.59
N SER A 24 -19.63 7.50 1.41
CA SER A 24 -20.16 6.31 0.78
C SER A 24 -19.05 5.32 0.41
N TRP A 25 -19.43 4.06 0.15
CA TRP A 25 -18.46 3.04 -0.28
C TRP A 25 -17.68 3.46 -1.52
N ILE A 26 -18.35 4.04 -2.53
CA ILE A 26 -17.70 4.42 -3.79
C ILE A 26 -16.75 5.62 -3.63
N GLU A 27 -17.09 6.57 -2.75
CA GLU A 27 -16.18 7.68 -2.40
C GLU A 27 -14.94 7.16 -1.66
N SER A 28 -15.10 6.13 -0.82
CA SER A 28 -13.96 5.49 -0.14
C SER A 28 -12.99 4.81 -1.12
N ILE A 29 -13.49 4.28 -2.24
CA ILE A 29 -12.65 3.74 -3.32
C ILE A 29 -11.82 4.84 -3.97
N VAL A 30 -12.43 6.00 -4.24
CA VAL A 30 -11.71 7.18 -4.79
C VAL A 30 -10.63 7.64 -3.81
N TYR A 31 -10.95 7.74 -2.53
CA TYR A 31 -10.01 8.16 -1.48
C TYR A 31 -8.83 7.17 -1.32
N ILE A 32 -9.09 5.88 -1.17
CA ILE A 32 -8.03 4.85 -0.99
C ILE A 32 -7.16 4.72 -2.25
N SER A 33 -7.69 5.05 -3.43
CA SER A 33 -6.93 5.07 -4.68
C SER A 33 -5.96 6.24 -4.81
N GLY A 34 -5.92 7.16 -3.83
CA GLY A 34 -4.97 8.27 -3.77
C GLY A 34 -5.40 9.51 -4.56
N PHE A 35 -6.68 9.60 -4.95
CA PHE A 35 -7.22 10.85 -5.52
C PHE A 35 -7.39 11.92 -4.43
N PRO A 36 -7.31 13.21 -4.78
CA PRO A 36 -7.64 14.29 -3.86
C PRO A 36 -9.04 14.12 -3.26
N SER A 37 -9.20 14.52 -2.00
CA SER A 37 -10.51 14.57 -1.34
C SER A 37 -11.52 15.33 -2.21
N GLN A 38 -12.77 14.88 -2.21
CA GLN A 38 -13.88 15.46 -3.01
C GLN A 38 -13.75 15.26 -4.53
N THR A 39 -12.80 14.45 -5.01
CA THR A 39 -12.78 14.05 -6.42
C THR A 39 -14.09 13.33 -6.78
N PRO A 40 -14.81 13.75 -7.84
CA PRO A 40 -16.06 13.10 -8.24
C PRO A 40 -15.85 11.63 -8.64
N THR A 41 -16.82 10.77 -8.30
CA THR A 41 -16.74 9.32 -8.53
C THR A 41 -16.66 8.91 -9.99
N ASN A 42 -17.09 9.79 -10.91
CA ASN A 42 -16.99 9.57 -12.35
C ASN A 42 -15.53 9.50 -12.86
N VAL A 43 -14.53 9.91 -12.04
CA VAL A 43 -13.11 9.70 -12.36
C VAL A 43 -12.79 8.23 -12.60
N LEU A 44 -13.53 7.32 -11.95
CA LEU A 44 -13.37 5.87 -12.09
C LEU A 44 -13.77 5.37 -13.48
N LEU A 45 -14.61 6.11 -14.23
CA LEU A 45 -15.02 5.77 -15.59
C LEU A 45 -13.90 5.94 -16.62
N GLN A 46 -12.82 6.67 -16.28
CA GLN A 46 -11.71 6.87 -17.21
C GLN A 46 -11.00 5.55 -17.57
N GLY A 47 -11.08 4.53 -16.72
CA GLY A 47 -10.52 3.20 -16.97
C GLY A 47 -9.00 3.19 -17.21
N LYS A 48 -8.30 4.26 -16.81
CA LYS A 48 -6.87 4.48 -17.03
C LYS A 48 -6.26 5.08 -15.77
N SER A 49 -4.97 4.82 -15.54
CA SER A 49 -4.24 5.46 -14.45
C SER A 49 -4.24 6.98 -14.64
N ALA A 50 -4.76 7.70 -13.67
CA ALA A 50 -4.65 9.16 -13.58
C ALA A 50 -3.25 9.61 -13.12
N PHE A 51 -2.41 8.68 -12.65
CA PHE A 51 -1.07 8.96 -12.15
C PHE A 51 0.00 8.85 -13.25
N PRO A 52 1.09 9.63 -13.16
CA PRO A 52 2.21 9.56 -14.10
C PRO A 52 2.79 8.14 -14.22
N LYS A 53 3.21 7.77 -15.43
CA LYS A 53 3.94 6.52 -15.65
C LYS A 53 5.33 6.63 -15.02
N ILE A 54 5.64 5.71 -14.12
CA ILE A 54 6.93 5.59 -13.45
C ILE A 54 7.54 4.22 -13.73
N ASN A 55 8.87 4.14 -13.75
CA ASN A 55 9.54 2.85 -13.66
C ASN A 55 9.57 2.45 -12.19
N PHE A 56 9.35 1.17 -11.91
CA PHE A 56 9.42 0.66 -10.54
C PHE A 56 9.85 -0.79 -10.51
N LYS A 57 10.43 -1.18 -9.37
CA LYS A 57 10.62 -2.58 -8.99
C LYS A 57 9.83 -2.83 -7.71
N ALA A 58 9.01 -3.87 -7.72
CA ALA A 58 8.29 -4.33 -6.55
C ALA A 58 8.63 -5.78 -6.20
N LYS A 59 8.60 -6.09 -4.91
CA LYS A 59 8.64 -7.45 -4.34
C LYS A 59 7.60 -7.55 -3.23
N SER A 60 7.17 -8.76 -2.90
CA SER A 60 6.21 -8.99 -1.81
C SER A 60 6.53 -10.23 -1.02
N GLU A 61 6.17 -10.21 0.26
CA GLU A 61 6.30 -11.32 1.19
C GLU A 61 5.00 -11.50 2.00
N PHE A 62 4.82 -12.68 2.59
CA PHE A 62 3.73 -12.98 3.50
C PHE A 62 4.27 -13.28 4.90
N VAL A 63 3.86 -12.49 5.88
CA VAL A 63 4.41 -12.55 7.23
C VAL A 63 3.51 -13.43 8.11
N LYS A 64 4.10 -14.48 8.69
CA LYS A 64 3.40 -15.43 9.59
C LYS A 64 3.71 -15.21 11.08
N LYS A 65 4.80 -14.52 11.41
CA LYS A 65 5.22 -14.18 12.77
C LYS A 65 5.58 -12.69 12.83
N PRO A 66 5.27 -11.97 13.93
CA PRO A 66 5.62 -10.56 14.04
C PRO A 66 7.12 -10.34 13.83
N ILE A 67 7.46 -9.29 13.08
CA ILE A 67 8.85 -8.90 12.85
C ILE A 67 9.39 -8.31 14.17
N PRO A 68 10.54 -8.77 14.70
CA PRO A 68 11.10 -8.20 15.92
C PRO A 68 11.50 -6.74 15.71
N GLU A 69 11.54 -5.96 16.79
CA GLU A 69 11.86 -4.53 16.74
C GLU A 69 13.20 -4.23 16.06
N SER A 70 14.22 -5.05 16.32
CA SER A 70 15.53 -4.95 15.65
C SER A 70 15.42 -5.13 14.13
N GLY A 71 14.55 -6.03 13.68
CA GLY A 71 14.24 -6.23 12.26
C GLY A 71 13.56 -5.01 11.64
N LEU A 72 12.60 -4.40 12.35
CA LEU A 72 11.95 -3.15 11.92
C LEU A 72 12.95 -2.00 11.81
N LYS A 73 13.80 -1.80 12.82
CA LYS A 73 14.87 -0.79 12.81
C LYS A 73 15.82 -0.99 11.62
N GLY A 74 16.23 -2.22 11.36
CA GLY A 74 17.07 -2.55 10.20
C GLY A 74 16.38 -2.26 8.87
N MET A 75 15.09 -2.58 8.75
CA MET A 75 14.28 -2.29 7.57
C MET A 75 14.15 -0.79 7.33
N PHE A 76 13.78 0.00 8.34
CA PHE A 76 13.68 1.45 8.23
C PHE A 76 15.03 2.10 7.91
N LYS A 77 16.13 1.63 8.48
CA LYS A 77 17.48 2.12 8.14
C LYS A 77 17.83 1.91 6.67
N LYS A 78 17.40 0.80 6.06
CA LYS A 78 17.56 0.58 4.61
C LYS A 78 16.62 1.46 3.81
N PHE A 79 15.37 1.57 4.25
CA PHE A 79 14.34 2.39 3.61
C PHE A 79 14.78 3.85 3.50
N LEU A 80 15.37 4.43 4.55
CA LEU A 80 15.84 5.82 4.55
C LEU A 80 17.04 6.11 3.63
N LYS A 81 17.64 5.09 2.99
CA LYS A 81 18.77 5.26 2.05
C LYS A 81 18.36 5.28 0.58
N GLU A 82 17.11 4.95 0.28
CA GLU A 82 16.59 4.87 -1.09
C GLU A 82 15.90 6.19 -1.47
N ASP A 83 15.93 6.56 -2.75
CA ASP A 83 15.39 7.85 -3.22
C ASP A 83 13.86 7.91 -3.19
N SER A 84 13.17 6.84 -3.61
CA SER A 84 11.70 6.78 -3.64
C SER A 84 11.14 5.43 -3.17
N PRO A 85 11.41 5.03 -1.92
CA PRO A 85 10.98 3.76 -1.39
C PRO A 85 9.52 3.85 -0.91
N LYS A 86 8.77 2.75 -1.10
CA LYS A 86 7.42 2.55 -0.58
C LYS A 86 7.30 1.17 0.05
N MET A 87 6.60 1.12 1.19
CA MET A 87 6.23 -0.12 1.86
C MET A 87 4.74 -0.11 2.16
N ILE A 88 4.02 -1.15 1.73
CA ILE A 88 2.57 -1.27 1.91
C ILE A 88 2.26 -2.58 2.62
N TRP A 89 1.67 -2.47 3.81
CA TRP A 89 1.41 -3.59 4.72
C TRP A 89 -0.10 -3.79 4.79
N ASN A 90 -0.58 -4.93 4.30
CA ASN A 90 -2.00 -5.22 4.19
C ASN A 90 -2.37 -6.33 5.20
N PRO A 91 -3.21 -6.05 6.21
CA PRO A 91 -3.56 -7.04 7.22
C PRO A 91 -4.33 -8.21 6.60
N TYR A 92 -4.00 -9.42 7.05
CA TYR A 92 -4.70 -10.67 6.74
C TYR A 92 -5.51 -11.12 7.97
N GLY A 93 -6.07 -12.33 7.94
CA GLY A 93 -7.02 -12.80 8.95
C GLY A 93 -8.46 -12.68 8.45
N GLY A 94 -9.41 -12.46 9.36
CA GLY A 94 -10.83 -12.30 9.01
C GLY A 94 -11.34 -13.43 8.11
N MET A 95 -11.95 -13.07 6.98
CA MET A 95 -12.41 -14.05 5.98
C MET A 95 -11.26 -14.82 5.32
N MET A 96 -10.10 -14.20 5.10
CA MET A 96 -8.97 -14.85 4.43
C MET A 96 -8.44 -16.07 5.19
N ALA A 97 -8.60 -16.11 6.52
CA ALA A 97 -8.20 -17.24 7.36
C ALA A 97 -9.24 -18.38 7.40
N LYS A 98 -10.44 -18.17 6.87
CA LYS A 98 -11.53 -19.16 6.84
C LYS A 98 -11.58 -19.97 5.54
N ILE A 99 -10.90 -19.50 4.50
CA ILE A 99 -10.85 -20.14 3.18
C ILE A 99 -9.72 -21.17 3.16
N SER A 100 -9.96 -22.37 2.63
CA SER A 100 -8.91 -23.40 2.46
C SER A 100 -7.83 -22.93 1.48
N GLU A 101 -6.56 -23.26 1.74
CA GLU A 101 -5.43 -22.95 0.84
C GLU A 101 -5.59 -23.61 -0.53
N SER A 102 -6.28 -24.75 -0.60
CA SER A 102 -6.54 -25.49 -1.83
C SER A 102 -7.83 -25.09 -2.56
N GLN A 103 -8.63 -24.18 -2.00
CA GLN A 103 -9.94 -23.83 -2.59
C GLN A 103 -9.81 -23.19 -3.98
N ILE A 104 -8.76 -22.38 -4.17
CA ILE A 104 -8.38 -21.77 -5.45
C ILE A 104 -6.85 -21.61 -5.49
N PRO A 105 -6.23 -21.33 -6.66
CA PRO A 105 -4.77 -21.25 -6.79
C PRO A 105 -4.05 -20.23 -5.90
N PHE A 106 -4.76 -19.26 -5.30
CA PHE A 106 -4.18 -18.32 -4.34
C PHE A 106 -4.12 -18.94 -2.93
N PRO A 107 -2.94 -19.36 -2.44
CA PRO A 107 -2.83 -20.26 -1.28
C PRO A 107 -2.65 -19.51 0.05
N HIS A 108 -2.47 -18.19 0.01
CA HIS A 108 -2.09 -17.41 1.18
C HIS A 108 -3.30 -17.15 2.09
N ARG A 109 -3.55 -18.04 3.05
CA ARG A 109 -4.76 -18.05 3.91
C ARG A 109 -4.43 -17.97 5.41
N LYS A 110 -4.83 -18.98 6.18
CA LYS A 110 -4.75 -19.04 7.64
C LYS A 110 -3.29 -18.97 8.11
N GLY A 111 -3.05 -18.26 9.20
CA GLY A 111 -1.71 -18.10 9.79
C GLY A 111 -0.87 -16.97 9.19
N ILE A 112 -1.36 -16.26 8.17
CA ILE A 112 -0.73 -15.03 7.67
C ILE A 112 -1.28 -13.84 8.45
N ILE A 113 -0.36 -13.02 8.98
CA ILE A 113 -0.68 -11.80 9.74
C ILE A 113 -0.88 -10.62 8.78
N PHE A 114 0.00 -10.46 7.80
CA PHE A 114 -0.12 -9.47 6.74
C PHE A 114 0.70 -9.84 5.50
N LYS A 115 0.29 -9.30 4.35
CA LYS A 115 1.14 -9.22 3.15
C LYS A 115 1.89 -7.90 3.17
N ILE A 116 3.18 -7.94 2.90
CA ILE A 116 4.01 -6.75 2.74
C ILE A 116 4.47 -6.63 1.28
N GLN A 117 4.37 -5.43 0.73
CA GLN A 117 4.96 -5.07 -0.55
C GLN A 117 6.03 -4.01 -0.31
N TYR A 118 7.18 -4.19 -0.95
CA TYR A 118 8.26 -3.23 -1.01
C TYR A 118 8.41 -2.77 -2.46
N MET A 119 8.55 -1.47 -2.67
CA MET A 119 8.69 -0.89 -3.99
C MET A 119 9.72 0.23 -3.96
N THR A 120 10.52 0.34 -5.01
CA THR A 120 11.29 1.54 -5.31
C THR A 120 10.94 1.99 -6.72
N ALA A 121 10.80 3.31 -6.90
CA ALA A 121 10.45 3.92 -8.17
C ALA A 121 11.53 4.90 -8.60
N TRP A 122 11.70 5.04 -9.91
CA TRP A 122 12.61 6.02 -10.49
C TRP A 122 11.98 6.70 -11.70
N PRO A 123 12.37 7.95 -12.00
CA PRO A 123 11.90 8.65 -13.17
C PRO A 123 12.14 7.83 -14.45
N LYS A 124 11.27 8.03 -15.43
CA LYS A 124 11.59 7.58 -16.79
C LYS A 124 12.82 8.36 -17.24
N ALA A 125 13.87 7.68 -17.72
CA ALA A 125 15.02 8.36 -18.29
C ALA A 125 14.52 9.40 -19.30
N ARG A 126 15.03 10.64 -19.23
CA ARG A 126 14.87 11.57 -20.34
C ARG A 126 15.45 10.85 -21.55
N SER A 127 14.70 10.76 -22.65
CA SER A 127 15.32 10.39 -23.91
C SER A 127 16.35 11.47 -24.19
N ASP A 128 17.62 11.12 -24.17
CA ASP A 128 18.70 12.03 -24.51
C ASP A 128 18.49 12.48 -25.96
N ARG A 129 17.87 13.65 -26.14
CA ARG A 129 18.02 14.42 -27.36
C ARG A 129 19.37 15.10 -27.30
N THR A 130 20.42 14.32 -27.56
CA THR A 130 21.69 14.83 -28.09
C THR A 130 22.29 13.75 -28.96
N GLY A 131 21.70 13.57 -30.15
CA GLY A 131 22.52 13.27 -31.30
C GLY A 131 23.36 14.51 -31.58
N THR A 132 24.53 14.60 -30.97
CA THR A 132 25.62 15.41 -31.51
C THR A 132 26.75 14.43 -31.82
N SER A 133 26.65 13.87 -33.02
CA SER A 133 27.74 13.24 -33.73
C SER A 133 28.86 14.27 -33.91
N ILE A 134 30.04 13.90 -33.42
CA ILE A 134 31.39 14.09 -33.97
C ILE A 134 31.68 15.39 -34.74
N GLY A 135 32.66 16.13 -34.21
CA GLY A 135 33.42 17.20 -34.86
C GLY A 135 34.53 17.65 -33.93
#